data_AF-A0A3C1Q897-F1
#
_entry.id   AF-A0A3C1Q897-F1
#
_cell.length_a   1.000
_cell.length_b   1.000
_cell.length_c   1.000
_cell.angle_alpha   90.00
_cell.angle_beta   90.00
_cell.angle_gamma   90.00
#
_symmetry.space_group_name_H-M   'P 1'
#
loop_
_entity.id
_entity.type
_entity.pdbx_description
1 polymer ?
#
loop_
_entity_poly.entity_id
_entity_poly.type
_entity_poly.pdbx_seq_one_letter_code
_entity_poly.pdbx_strand_id
1 'polypeptide(L)'
;MLSASVRTWAVVLTLSLVTAMSAGCGVGPDPGIADLEQALAIGVPEAGDMWRRAARESLEPRLTLAAAGDVIFDRGVKTVCRRLGRDWPLGAVAPILSMADVSFVNLETSLARGGQPIPGKGIWFRSDPEFASELKKAGVDVVTLANNHVLDYDEPALVETLAALRESSVAVCGGGLNIDEART
;
A
#
# COMPACT_ATOMS: atom_id res chain seq x y z
N MET A 1 -4.65 19.63 -38.50
CA MET A 1 -3.95 20.23 -37.33
C MET A 1 -4.52 19.61 -36.07
N LEU A 2 -3.61 19.16 -35.20
CA LEU A 2 -3.80 18.55 -33.87
C LEU A 2 -4.46 17.16 -33.80
N SER A 3 -3.57 16.18 -33.83
CA SER A 3 -3.72 14.78 -33.39
C SER A 3 -3.53 14.70 -31.87
N ALA A 4 -4.34 13.89 -31.19
CA ALA A 4 -3.91 13.12 -30.01
C ALA A 4 -4.86 11.94 -29.78
N SER A 5 -4.58 10.81 -30.43
CA SER A 5 -5.09 9.50 -30.05
C SER A 5 -4.31 9.01 -28.84
N VAL A 6 -4.92 8.97 -27.66
CA VAL A 6 -4.37 8.24 -26.51
C VAL A 6 -4.96 6.83 -26.55
N ARG A 7 -4.19 5.91 -27.13
CA ARG A 7 -4.31 4.48 -26.87
C ARG A 7 -3.00 4.04 -26.23
N THR A 8 -3.08 3.42 -25.05
CA THR A 8 -2.59 2.06 -24.76
C THR A 8 -2.42 1.94 -23.24
N TRP A 9 -3.29 1.16 -22.60
CA TRP A 9 -2.99 0.60 -21.28
C TRP A 9 -1.96 -0.51 -21.49
N ALA A 10 -0.70 -0.24 -21.16
CA ALA A 10 0.32 -1.29 -21.09
C ALA A 10 0.16 -2.00 -19.75
N VAL A 11 -0.65 -3.05 -19.73
CA VAL A 11 -0.50 -4.10 -18.70
C VAL A 11 0.77 -4.85 -19.07
N VAL A 12 1.87 -4.58 -18.37
CA VAL A 12 3.06 -5.42 -18.46
C VAL A 12 2.77 -6.67 -17.63
N LEU A 13 2.13 -7.64 -18.27
CA LEU A 13 2.15 -9.03 -17.83
C LEU A 13 3.54 -9.58 -18.18
N THR A 14 4.46 -9.55 -17.22
CA THR A 14 5.69 -10.33 -17.35
C THR A 14 5.33 -11.79 -17.15
N LEU A 15 4.97 -12.46 -18.25
CA LEU A 15 4.80 -13.89 -18.30
C LEU A 15 6.20 -14.51 -18.24
N SER A 16 6.65 -14.88 -17.04
CA SER A 16 7.84 -15.72 -16.88
C SER A 16 7.49 -17.15 -17.32
N LEU A 17 7.51 -17.39 -18.63
CA LEU A 17 7.51 -18.73 -19.20
C LEU A 17 8.93 -19.06 -19.65
N VAL A 18 9.72 -19.67 -18.76
CA VAL A 18 10.86 -20.49 -19.18
C VAL A 18 10.48 -21.93 -18.89
N THR A 19 9.99 -22.61 -19.92
CA THR A 19 9.86 -24.07 -19.95
C THR A 19 11.24 -24.64 -20.23
N ALA A 20 11.97 -25.05 -19.20
CA ALA A 20 13.09 -25.98 -19.36
C ALA A 20 12.62 -27.37 -18.95
N MET A 21 12.21 -28.18 -19.94
CA MET A 21 12.05 -29.61 -19.74
C MET A 21 13.43 -30.26 -19.64
N SER A 22 13.84 -30.66 -18.43
CA SER A 22 14.40 -31.98 -18.14
C SER A 22 14.69 -32.13 -16.64
N ALA A 23 13.84 -32.90 -15.97
CA ALA A 23 14.02 -33.64 -14.71
C ALA A 23 14.73 -32.97 -13.51
N GLY A 24 13.95 -32.68 -12.46
CA GLY A 24 14.47 -32.54 -11.09
C GLY A 24 13.78 -31.45 -10.29
N CYS A 25 13.02 -31.83 -9.26
CA CYS A 25 12.38 -30.92 -8.32
C CYS A 25 13.39 -29.97 -7.65
N GLY A 26 13.09 -28.67 -7.62
CA GLY A 26 13.79 -27.70 -6.80
C GLY A 26 13.54 -26.27 -7.27
N VAL A 27 12.76 -25.51 -6.50
CA VAL A 27 12.73 -24.04 -6.60
C VAL A 27 14.10 -23.56 -6.15
N GLY A 28 14.99 -23.24 -7.09
CA GLY A 28 16.30 -22.66 -6.79
C GLY A 28 16.13 -21.23 -6.28
N PRO A 29 17.02 -20.74 -5.40
CA PRO A 29 17.00 -19.35 -4.96
C PRO A 29 17.25 -18.41 -6.14
N ASP A 30 16.73 -17.18 -6.04
CA ASP A 30 17.14 -16.09 -6.93
C ASP A 30 18.68 -16.06 -7.01
N PRO A 31 19.27 -16.05 -8.22
CA PRO A 31 20.72 -15.95 -8.34
C PRO A 31 21.16 -14.67 -7.65
N GLY A 32 22.07 -14.80 -6.69
CA GLY A 32 22.61 -13.64 -5.99
C GLY A 32 23.32 -12.72 -6.97
N ILE A 33 23.55 -11.45 -6.59
CA ILE A 33 24.26 -10.47 -7.44
C ILE A 33 25.59 -11.04 -7.99
N ALA A 34 26.28 -11.90 -7.23
CA ALA A 34 27.50 -12.58 -7.65
C ALA A 34 27.32 -13.50 -8.87
N ASP A 35 26.18 -14.20 -8.98
CA ASP A 35 25.89 -15.10 -10.10
C ASP A 35 25.59 -14.32 -11.39
N LEU A 36 24.99 -13.13 -11.27
CA LEU A 36 24.76 -12.22 -12.39
C LEU A 36 26.06 -11.58 -12.89
N GLU A 37 26.95 -11.16 -11.99
CA GLU A 37 28.28 -10.66 -12.36
C GLU A 37 29.11 -11.75 -13.07
N GLN A 38 29.02 -12.99 -12.59
CA GLN A 38 29.70 -14.12 -13.22
C GLN A 38 29.10 -14.48 -14.58
N ALA A 39 27.77 -14.44 -14.74
CA ALA A 39 27.08 -14.64 -16.02
C ALA A 39 27.41 -13.56 -17.07
N LEU A 40 27.65 -12.33 -16.64
CA LEU A 40 28.12 -11.24 -17.51
C LEU A 40 29.58 -11.44 -17.97
N ALA A 41 30.41 -12.08 -17.15
CA ALA A 41 31.81 -12.36 -17.44
C ALA A 41 32.03 -13.46 -18.51
N ILE A 42 31.07 -14.38 -18.68
CA ILE A 42 31.19 -15.52 -19.61
C ILE A 42 30.93 -15.17 -21.09
N GLY A 43 30.55 -13.93 -21.39
CA GLY A 43 30.65 -13.35 -22.75
C GLY A 43 29.96 -14.15 -23.87
N VAL A 44 28.63 -14.31 -23.82
CA VAL A 44 27.86 -14.83 -24.97
C VAL A 44 27.70 -13.71 -26.03
N PRO A 45 28.29 -13.82 -27.24
CA PRO A 45 28.57 -12.64 -28.08
C PRO A 45 27.36 -11.95 -28.72
N GLU A 46 26.27 -12.67 -29.01
CA GLU A 46 25.09 -12.11 -29.71
C GLU A 46 23.88 -11.87 -28.79
N ALA A 47 24.01 -12.32 -27.55
CA ALA A 47 23.05 -12.09 -26.47
C ALA A 47 23.40 -10.77 -25.70
N GLY A 48 24.55 -10.18 -26.04
CA GLY A 48 25.32 -9.25 -25.22
C GLY A 48 24.57 -8.01 -24.72
N ASP A 49 23.83 -7.30 -25.57
CA ASP A 49 23.27 -5.99 -25.17
C ASP A 49 21.87 -6.10 -24.56
N MET A 50 21.04 -7.03 -25.05
CA MET A 50 19.70 -7.23 -24.53
C MET A 50 19.74 -7.81 -23.10
N TRP A 51 20.58 -8.81 -22.86
CA TRP A 51 20.73 -9.39 -21.52
C TRP A 51 21.52 -8.48 -20.57
N ARG A 52 22.48 -7.69 -21.06
CA ARG A 52 23.13 -6.65 -20.24
C ARG A 52 22.14 -5.56 -19.82
N ARG A 53 21.24 -5.16 -20.72
CA ARG A 53 20.20 -4.18 -20.42
C ARG A 53 19.16 -4.75 -19.47
N ALA A 54 18.67 -5.96 -19.70
CA ALA A 54 17.75 -6.64 -18.79
C ALA A 54 18.39 -6.85 -17.41
N ALA A 55 19.65 -7.30 -17.34
CA ALA A 55 20.39 -7.44 -16.09
C ALA A 55 20.56 -6.08 -15.38
N ARG A 56 20.92 -5.01 -16.10
CA ARG A 56 20.97 -3.66 -15.51
C ARG A 56 19.61 -3.20 -15.02
N GLU A 57 18.56 -3.33 -15.81
CA GLU A 57 17.19 -2.98 -15.41
C GLU A 57 16.70 -3.81 -14.21
N SER A 58 17.20 -5.03 -14.03
CA SER A 58 16.98 -5.88 -12.85
C SER A 58 17.88 -5.55 -11.66
N LEU A 59 18.98 -4.82 -11.87
CA LEU A 59 19.94 -4.39 -10.85
C LEU A 59 19.73 -2.93 -10.39
N GLU A 60 18.97 -2.13 -11.15
CA GLU A 60 18.58 -0.79 -10.70
C GLU A 60 17.68 -0.91 -9.46
N PRO A 61 17.95 -0.16 -8.38
CA PRO A 61 17.09 -0.14 -7.21
C PRO A 61 15.68 0.28 -7.63
N ARG A 62 14.71 -0.61 -7.45
CA ARG A 62 13.30 -0.33 -7.68
C ARG A 62 12.65 -0.13 -6.33
N LEU A 63 11.95 0.99 -6.19
CA LEU A 63 11.02 1.23 -5.10
C LEU A 63 9.61 1.13 -5.66
N THR A 64 8.79 0.29 -5.05
CA THR A 64 7.39 0.10 -5.40
C THR A 64 6.50 0.78 -4.38
N LEU A 65 5.57 1.60 -4.87
CA LEU A 65 4.56 2.29 -4.06
C LEU A 65 3.18 1.74 -4.43
N ALA A 66 2.45 1.23 -3.45
CA ALA A 66 1.02 1.00 -3.55
C ALA A 66 0.27 2.17 -2.90
N ALA A 67 -0.68 2.77 -3.61
CA ALA A 67 -1.48 3.85 -3.06
C ALA A 67 -2.97 3.57 -3.23
N ALA A 68 -3.77 3.87 -2.21
CA ALA A 68 -5.22 3.88 -2.29
C ALA A 68 -5.78 5.22 -1.83
N GLY A 69 -7.00 5.53 -2.29
CA GLY A 69 -7.74 6.71 -1.86
C GLY A 69 -8.36 6.51 -0.47
N ASP A 70 -9.58 7.01 -0.32
CA ASP A 70 -10.25 7.13 0.97
C ASP A 70 -10.63 5.75 1.54
N VAL A 71 -10.14 5.47 2.73
CA VAL A 71 -10.46 4.28 3.51
C VAL A 71 -11.40 4.67 4.63
N ILE A 72 -12.63 4.16 4.55
CA ILE A 72 -13.71 4.43 5.51
C ILE A 72 -14.29 3.09 5.95
N PHE A 73 -14.26 2.79 7.26
CA PHE A 73 -14.80 1.54 7.81
C PHE A 73 -16.18 1.69 8.47
N ASP A 74 -16.83 2.84 8.25
CA ASP A 74 -18.14 3.15 8.81
C ASP A 74 -19.29 2.83 7.83
N ARG A 75 -20.53 3.14 8.22
CA ARG A 75 -21.75 2.97 7.40
C ARG A 75 -21.95 1.53 6.88
N GLY A 76 -22.05 1.37 5.56
CA GLY A 76 -22.27 0.09 4.91
C GLY A 76 -21.12 -0.88 5.17
N VAL A 77 -19.88 -0.39 5.19
CA VAL A 77 -18.69 -1.20 5.48
C VAL A 77 -18.78 -1.79 6.87
N LYS A 78 -19.13 -0.98 7.87
CA LYS A 78 -19.37 -1.47 9.25
C LYS A 78 -20.41 -2.59 9.31
N THR A 79 -21.49 -2.48 8.54
CA THR A 79 -22.53 -3.51 8.45
C THR A 79 -21.99 -4.81 7.84
N VAL A 80 -21.16 -4.72 6.80
CA VAL A 80 -20.51 -5.87 6.18
C VAL A 80 -19.50 -6.51 7.13
N CYS A 81 -18.68 -5.72 7.82
CA CYS A 81 -17.69 -6.21 8.78
C CYS A 81 -18.33 -7.01 9.92
N ARG A 82 -19.52 -6.61 10.40
CA ARG A 82 -20.28 -7.38 11.40
C ARG A 82 -20.68 -8.78 10.92
N ARG A 83 -20.78 -8.99 9.61
CA ARG A 83 -21.17 -10.28 9.01
C ARG A 83 -19.98 -11.12 8.58
N LEU A 84 -18.96 -10.49 8.00
CA LEU A 84 -17.88 -11.18 7.28
C LEU A 84 -16.52 -11.10 7.98
N GLY A 85 -16.40 -10.33 9.05
CA GLY A 85 -15.11 -10.07 9.72
C GLY A 85 -14.59 -8.66 9.43
N ARG A 86 -13.79 -8.14 10.36
CA ARG A 86 -13.24 -6.77 10.30
C ARG A 86 -12.18 -6.60 9.20
N ASP A 87 -11.49 -7.67 8.89
CA ASP A 87 -10.45 -7.80 7.85
C ASP A 87 -11.03 -7.82 6.42
N TRP A 88 -12.29 -8.19 6.27
CA TRP A 88 -12.94 -8.36 4.97
C TRP A 88 -12.79 -7.18 3.98
N PRO A 89 -12.95 -5.90 4.38
CA PRO A 89 -12.88 -4.78 3.44
C PRO A 89 -11.53 -4.63 2.73
N LEU A 90 -10.45 -5.05 3.39
CA LEU A 90 -9.09 -4.95 2.87
C LEU A 90 -8.60 -6.27 2.25
N GLY A 91 -9.24 -7.39 2.55
CA GLY A 91 -8.74 -8.72 2.19
C GLY A 91 -8.43 -8.92 0.70
N ALA A 92 -9.24 -8.36 -0.20
CA ALA A 92 -9.02 -8.49 -1.64
C ALA A 92 -7.85 -7.64 -2.17
N VAL A 93 -7.49 -6.56 -1.47
CA VAL A 93 -6.42 -5.64 -1.87
C VAL A 93 -5.14 -5.84 -1.06
N ALA A 94 -5.22 -6.53 0.08
CA ALA A 94 -4.09 -6.78 0.96
C ALA A 94 -2.86 -7.36 0.23
N PRO A 95 -2.98 -8.34 -0.70
CA PRO A 95 -1.81 -8.83 -1.43
C PRO A 95 -1.10 -7.75 -2.24
N ILE A 96 -1.84 -6.78 -2.80
CA ILE A 96 -1.26 -5.68 -3.59
C ILE A 96 -0.53 -4.70 -2.66
N LEU A 97 -1.15 -4.35 -1.54
CA LEU A 97 -0.58 -3.43 -0.56
C LEU A 97 0.67 -4.02 0.10
N SER A 98 0.62 -5.28 0.51
CA SER A 98 1.73 -5.96 1.21
C SER A 98 2.91 -6.34 0.33
N MET A 99 2.74 -6.37 -0.99
CA MET A 99 3.83 -6.66 -1.94
C MET A 99 4.68 -5.42 -2.26
N ALA A 100 4.17 -4.22 -2.00
CA ALA A 100 4.91 -2.99 -2.24
C ALA A 100 5.95 -2.72 -1.14
N ASP A 101 7.01 -2.01 -1.48
CA ASP A 101 8.02 -1.56 -0.51
C ASP A 101 7.44 -0.51 0.46
N VAL A 102 6.49 0.29 -0.04
CA VAL A 102 5.69 1.22 0.75
C VAL A 102 4.25 1.17 0.27
N SER A 103 3.31 1.10 1.21
CA SER A 103 1.90 1.34 0.91
C SER A 103 1.34 2.55 1.66
N PHE A 104 0.51 3.33 0.96
CA PHE A 104 -0.01 4.61 1.44
C PHE A 104 -1.52 4.73 1.19
N VAL A 105 -2.29 5.15 2.19
CA VAL A 105 -3.74 5.36 2.03
C VAL A 105 -4.22 6.66 2.69
N ASN A 106 -5.34 7.21 2.23
CA ASN A 106 -6.04 8.30 2.93
C ASN A 106 -7.03 7.70 3.94
N LEU A 107 -6.81 7.91 5.24
CA LEU A 107 -7.71 7.40 6.27
C LEU A 107 -8.79 8.44 6.58
N GLU A 108 -9.93 8.33 5.90
CA GLU A 108 -11.01 9.33 5.90
C GLU A 108 -12.09 9.06 6.97
N THR A 109 -11.65 8.62 8.15
CA THR A 109 -12.52 8.35 9.29
C THR A 109 -11.72 8.48 10.57
N SER A 110 -12.33 9.01 11.65
CA SER A 110 -11.74 8.88 12.98
C SER A 110 -11.77 7.41 13.40
N LEU A 111 -10.69 6.93 14.01
CA LEU A 111 -10.57 5.61 14.66
C LEU A 111 -10.72 5.80 16.16
N ALA A 112 -11.96 5.92 16.64
CA ALA A 112 -12.22 6.37 18.00
C ALA A 112 -13.53 5.82 18.57
N ARG A 113 -13.63 5.78 19.90
CA ARG A 113 -14.85 5.58 20.69
C ARG A 113 -15.32 6.88 21.31
N GLY A 114 -14.39 7.75 21.65
CA GLY A 114 -14.63 9.07 22.26
C GLY A 114 -15.00 10.16 21.25
N GLY A 115 -14.94 11.40 21.73
CA GLY A 115 -15.20 12.62 20.98
C GLY A 115 -16.69 12.94 20.78
N GLN A 116 -16.98 14.19 20.42
CA GLN A 116 -18.31 14.67 20.09
C GLN A 116 -18.42 15.01 18.60
N PRO A 117 -19.51 14.62 17.93
CA PRO A 117 -19.71 14.97 16.54
C PRO A 117 -19.78 16.50 16.40
N ILE A 118 -18.96 17.08 15.50
CA ILE A 118 -18.95 18.51 15.24
C ILE A 118 -20.35 18.98 14.80
N PRO A 119 -21.04 19.87 15.54
CA PRO A 119 -22.41 20.25 15.23
C PRO A 119 -22.58 20.83 13.82
N GLY A 120 -23.65 20.45 13.13
CA GLY A 120 -24.01 21.01 11.82
C GLY A 120 -23.20 20.52 10.62
N LYS A 121 -22.22 19.62 10.80
CA LYS A 121 -21.39 19.08 9.70
C LYS A 121 -22.16 18.22 8.69
N GLY A 122 -23.23 17.56 9.14
CA GLY A 122 -24.13 16.74 8.31
C GLY A 122 -23.63 15.32 8.05
N ILE A 123 -22.35 15.14 7.75
CA ILE A 123 -21.73 13.82 7.59
C ILE A 123 -20.61 13.65 8.62
N TRP A 124 -20.69 12.55 9.37
CA TRP A 124 -19.68 12.12 10.31
C TRP A 124 -19.33 10.65 10.05
N PHE A 125 -18.05 10.31 10.15
CA PHE A 125 -17.52 8.96 10.09
C PHE A 125 -16.75 8.64 11.37
N ARG A 126 -17.13 7.54 12.03
CA ARG A 126 -16.37 7.00 13.16
C ARG A 126 -16.31 5.48 13.10
N SER A 127 -15.09 5.03 12.92
CA SER A 127 -14.73 3.62 12.84
C SER A 127 -14.12 3.17 14.16
N ASP A 128 -14.17 1.87 14.42
CA ASP A 128 -13.60 1.31 15.64
C ASP A 128 -12.06 1.40 15.63
N PRO A 129 -11.39 1.74 16.77
CA PRO A 129 -9.93 1.83 16.84
C PRO A 129 -9.18 0.61 16.33
N GLU A 130 -9.75 -0.59 16.48
CA GLU A 130 -9.10 -1.83 16.04
C GLU A 130 -8.90 -1.92 14.52
N PHE A 131 -9.55 -1.08 13.72
CA PHE A 131 -9.26 -1.01 12.29
C PHE A 131 -7.82 -0.52 12.00
N ALA A 132 -7.14 0.15 12.94
CA ALA A 132 -5.72 0.44 12.83
C ALA A 132 -4.88 -0.85 12.68
N SER A 133 -5.23 -1.90 13.43
CA SER A 133 -4.55 -3.19 13.33
C SER A 133 -4.88 -3.91 12.02
N GLU A 134 -6.09 -3.74 11.49
CA GLU A 134 -6.49 -4.34 10.21
C GLU A 134 -5.79 -3.64 9.02
N LEU A 135 -5.58 -2.32 9.09
CA LEU A 135 -4.73 -1.60 8.13
C LEU A 135 -3.33 -2.20 8.11
N LYS A 136 -2.69 -2.39 9.28
CA LYS A 136 -1.35 -2.96 9.33
C LYS A 136 -1.30 -4.39 8.79
N LYS A 137 -2.27 -5.24 9.16
CA LYS A 137 -2.37 -6.63 8.66
C LYS A 137 -2.56 -6.69 7.15
N ALA A 138 -3.28 -5.73 6.57
CA ALA A 138 -3.46 -5.62 5.13
C ALA A 138 -2.20 -5.11 4.40
N GLY A 139 -1.12 -4.80 5.12
CA GLY A 139 0.12 -4.30 4.55
C GLY A 139 0.19 -2.79 4.41
N VAL A 140 -0.71 -2.01 5.05
CA VAL A 140 -0.65 -0.54 5.08
C VAL A 140 0.53 -0.05 5.93
N ASP A 141 1.41 0.75 5.34
CA ASP A 141 2.56 1.32 6.05
C ASP A 141 2.32 2.74 6.52
N VAL A 142 1.71 3.57 5.67
CA VAL A 142 1.48 4.99 5.92
C VAL A 142 0.01 5.33 5.69
N VAL A 143 -0.56 6.11 6.61
CA VAL A 143 -1.84 6.79 6.38
C VAL A 143 -1.63 8.30 6.37
N THR A 144 -2.38 8.99 5.53
CA THR A 144 -2.60 10.42 5.72
C THR A 144 -3.92 10.68 6.42
N LEU A 145 -3.90 11.64 7.33
CA LEU A 145 -5.07 12.20 8.00
C LEU A 145 -5.45 13.59 7.47
N ALA A 146 -4.76 14.09 6.44
CA ALA A 146 -5.02 15.39 5.82
C ALA A 146 -6.28 15.36 4.93
N ASN A 147 -7.40 15.03 5.55
CA ASN A 147 -8.73 14.99 4.93
C ASN A 147 -9.73 15.78 5.78
N ASN A 148 -10.92 15.97 5.22
CA ASN A 148 -11.98 16.74 5.85
C ASN A 148 -12.71 15.98 6.96
N HIS A 149 -12.43 14.70 7.21
CA HIS A 149 -13.16 13.85 8.15
C HIS A 149 -12.39 13.48 9.43
N VAL A 150 -11.09 13.75 9.51
CA VAL A 150 -10.28 13.41 10.69
C VAL A 150 -10.81 14.03 12.00
N LEU A 151 -11.39 15.23 11.93
CA LEU A 151 -11.99 15.97 13.07
C LEU A 151 -13.52 15.86 13.11
N ASP A 152 -14.13 14.83 12.50
CA ASP A 152 -15.59 14.63 12.59
C ASP A 152 -16.08 14.60 14.04
N TYR A 153 -15.32 13.95 14.90
CA TYR A 153 -15.64 13.77 16.32
C TYR A 153 -14.69 14.55 17.22
N ASP A 154 -14.36 15.80 16.87
CA ASP A 154 -13.50 16.70 17.63
C ASP A 154 -12.07 16.18 17.95
N GLU A 155 -11.31 16.98 18.71
CA GLU A 155 -9.91 16.72 19.04
C GLU A 155 -9.70 15.40 19.83
N PRO A 156 -10.48 15.09 20.89
CA PRO A 156 -10.42 13.78 21.54
C PRO A 156 -10.42 12.58 20.60
N ALA A 157 -11.24 12.59 19.53
CA ALA A 157 -11.23 11.48 18.57
C ALA A 157 -9.99 11.45 17.69
N LEU A 158 -9.40 12.61 17.33
CA LEU A 158 -8.10 12.66 16.66
C LEU A 158 -7.00 12.07 17.55
N VAL A 159 -6.97 12.40 18.84
CA VAL A 159 -5.99 11.86 19.79
C VAL A 159 -6.09 10.33 19.87
N GLU A 160 -7.30 9.79 19.98
CA GLU A 160 -7.53 8.34 20.00
C GLU A 160 -7.12 7.68 18.67
N THR A 161 -7.38 8.34 17.54
CA THR A 161 -6.99 7.87 16.21
C THR A 161 -5.46 7.76 16.09
N LEU A 162 -4.75 8.81 16.49
CA LEU A 162 -3.28 8.84 16.49
C LEU A 162 -2.69 7.74 17.39
N ALA A 163 -3.28 7.53 18.58
CA ALA A 163 -2.86 6.47 19.49
C ALA A 163 -3.04 5.08 18.86
N ALA A 164 -4.20 4.79 18.28
CA ALA A 164 -4.50 3.50 17.66
C ALA A 164 -3.55 3.17 16.49
N LEU A 165 -3.23 4.16 15.66
CA LEU A 165 -2.30 4.02 14.53
C LEU A 165 -0.87 3.78 15.02
N ARG A 166 -0.43 4.53 16.04
CA ARG A 166 0.89 4.37 16.65
C ARG A 166 1.06 3.00 17.29
N GLU A 167 0.07 2.54 18.06
CA GLU A 167 0.07 1.21 18.69
C GLU A 167 0.10 0.09 17.64
N SER A 168 -0.51 0.31 16.47
CA SER A 168 -0.53 -0.64 15.36
C SER A 168 0.70 -0.55 14.44
N SER A 169 1.68 0.31 14.74
CA SER A 169 2.86 0.54 13.89
C SER A 169 2.52 0.95 12.45
N VAL A 170 1.48 1.80 12.31
CA VAL A 170 1.14 2.47 11.06
C VAL A 170 1.63 3.92 11.16
N ALA A 171 2.48 4.34 10.22
CA ALA A 171 2.98 5.70 10.19
C ALA A 171 1.87 6.67 9.78
N VAL A 172 1.94 7.88 10.31
CA VAL A 172 0.92 8.91 10.11
C VAL A 172 1.58 10.17 9.58
N CYS A 173 0.96 10.78 8.57
CA CYS A 173 1.27 12.15 8.15
C CYS A 173 -0.02 12.96 7.97
N GLY A 174 0.08 14.28 7.86
CA GLY A 174 -1.08 15.13 7.61
C GLY A 174 -2.04 15.31 8.79
N GLY A 175 -1.72 14.74 9.95
CA GLY A 175 -2.40 14.96 11.23
C GLY A 175 -1.46 14.66 12.39
N GLY A 176 -1.63 15.37 13.51
CA GLY A 176 -0.78 15.28 14.68
C GLY A 176 -1.30 16.15 15.81
N LEU A 177 -0.67 16.09 16.98
CA LEU A 177 -1.05 16.92 18.14
C LEU A 177 -0.63 18.39 17.98
N ASN A 178 0.22 18.66 17.00
CA ASN A 178 0.71 19.98 16.62
C ASN A 178 1.14 19.99 15.15
N ILE A 179 1.52 21.16 14.64
CA ILE A 179 1.89 21.36 13.23
C ILE A 179 3.18 20.63 12.84
N ASP A 180 4.10 20.42 13.77
CA ASP A 180 5.37 19.74 13.49
C ASP A 180 5.12 18.25 13.29
N GLU A 181 4.34 17.63 14.17
CA GLU A 181 3.89 16.24 14.02
C GLU A 181 3.06 16.03 12.74
N ALA A 182 2.21 16.99 12.37
CA ALA A 182 1.38 16.88 11.17
C ALA A 182 2.18 16.95 9.85
N ARG A 183 3.46 17.39 9.89
CA ARG A 183 4.31 17.61 8.71
C ARG A 183 5.40 16.55 8.50
N THR A 184 5.56 15.62 9.44
CA THR A 184 6.49 14.49 9.36
C THR A 184 5.79 13.24 8.87
#